data_AF-A0A497RTW1-F1
#
_entry.id   AF-A0A497RTW1-F1
#
_cell.length_a   1.000
_cell.length_b   1.000
_cell.length_c   1.000
_cell.angle_alpha   90.00
_cell.angle_beta   90.00
_cell.angle_gamma   90.00
#
_symmetry.space_group_name_H-M   'P 1'
#
loop_
_entity.id
_entity.type
_entity.pdbx_description
1 polymer ?
#
loop_
_entity_poly.entity_id
_entity_poly.type
_entity_poly.pdbx_seq_one_letter_code
_entity_poly.pdbx_strand_id
1 'polypeptide(L)' 'YSLSEELGLSKTAGSDAHFPKYIGAAFTLVESDLDADSVIEAIRKGKTRVFGKNTTPLGALVKEVERAFFKLRSFI' A
#
# COMPACT_ATOMS: atom_id res chain seq x y z
N TYR A 1 -19.75 6.45 4.73
CA TYR A 1 -19.50 5.54 3.61
C TYR A 1 -18.47 6.17 2.69
N SER A 2 -17.70 5.35 1.99
CA SER A 2 -16.74 5.78 0.96
C SER A 2 -17.42 5.79 -0.41
N LEU A 3 -16.97 6.65 -1.34
CA LEU A 3 -17.51 6.71 -2.70
C LEU A 3 -17.52 5.35 -3.40
N SER A 4 -16.50 4.52 -3.17
CA SER A 4 -16.45 3.16 -3.69
C SER A 4 -17.59 2.27 -3.18
N GLU A 5 -18.03 2.44 -1.93
CA GLU A 5 -19.17 1.69 -1.39
C GLU A 5 -20.49 2.16 -2.00
N GLU A 6 -20.64 3.48 -2.20
CA GLU A 6 -21.82 4.07 -2.82
C GLU A 6 -21.98 3.63 -4.28
N LEU A 7 -20.86 3.46 -4.99
CA LEU A 7 -20.84 3.01 -6.38
C LEU A 7 -20.73 1.49 -6.56
N GLY A 8 -20.64 0.71 -5.46
CA GLY A 8 -20.44 -0.74 -5.54
C GLY A 8 -19.12 -1.15 -6.20
N LEU A 9 -18.08 -0.31 -6.10
CA LEU A 9 -16.77 -0.53 -6.69
C LEU A 9 -15.78 -1.13 -5.69
N SER A 10 -14.89 -1.97 -6.21
CA SER A 10 -13.78 -2.55 -5.45
C SER A 10 -12.83 -1.48 -4.93
N LYS A 11 -12.41 -1.64 -3.68
CA LYS A 11 -11.40 -0.78 -3.05
C LYS A 11 -10.00 -1.30 -3.38
N THR A 12 -9.07 -0.39 -3.60
CA THR A 12 -7.66 -0.72 -3.84
C THR A 12 -6.76 0.03 -2.86
N ALA A 13 -5.61 -0.57 -2.59
CA ALA A 13 -4.50 0.00 -1.85
C ALA A 13 -3.20 -0.41 -2.51
N GLY A 14 -2.28 0.54 -2.64
CA GLY A 14 -0.94 0.34 -3.17
C GLY A 14 0.05 1.16 -2.36
N SER A 15 1.23 0.61 -2.12
CA SER A 15 2.25 1.23 -1.27
C SER A 15 2.90 2.47 -1.86
N ASP A 16 2.75 2.69 -3.17
CA ASP A 16 3.43 3.75 -3.93
C ASP A 16 4.93 3.85 -3.57
N ALA A 17 5.57 2.68 -3.56
CA ALA A 17 6.89 2.52 -2.97
C ALA A 17 7.97 3.10 -3.89
N HIS A 18 8.55 4.22 -3.48
CA HIS A 18 9.74 4.81 -4.11
C HIS A 18 11.05 4.25 -3.54
N PHE A 19 10.98 3.47 -2.45
CA PHE A 19 12.10 2.74 -1.86
C PHE A 19 11.71 1.28 -1.60
N PRO A 20 12.63 0.30 -1.78
CA PRO A 20 12.31 -1.13 -1.64
C PRO A 20 11.68 -1.52 -0.31
N LYS A 21 12.09 -0.89 0.80
CA LYS A 21 11.57 -1.18 2.15
C LYS A 21 10.09 -0.84 2.36
N TYR A 22 9.49 -0.08 1.45
CA TYR A 22 8.07 0.27 1.50
C TYR A 22 7.20 -0.61 0.59
N ILE A 23 7.80 -1.52 -0.19
CA ILE A 23 7.03 -2.51 -0.96
C ILE A 23 6.15 -3.30 0.01
N GLY A 24 4.84 -3.32 -0.26
CA GLY A 24 3.86 -4.01 0.59
C GLY A 24 3.45 -3.24 1.85
N ALA A 25 3.88 -1.98 2.04
CA ALA A 25 3.39 -1.14 3.15
C ALA A 25 1.88 -0.86 3.08
N ALA A 26 1.32 -0.90 1.86
CA ALA A 26 -0.10 -0.98 1.57
C ALA A 26 -0.31 -1.87 0.35
N PHE A 27 -1.35 -2.70 0.37
CA PHE A 27 -1.63 -3.66 -0.69
C PHE A 27 -3.10 -4.06 -0.71
N THR A 28 -3.54 -4.60 -1.84
CA THR A 28 -4.87 -5.18 -2.00
C THR A 28 -4.74 -6.70 -1.98
N LEU A 29 -5.41 -7.35 -1.04
CA LEU A 29 -5.58 -8.80 -1.07
C LEU A 29 -6.73 -9.11 -2.05
N VAL A 30 -6.44 -9.94 -3.05
CA VAL A 30 -7.41 -10.43 -4.03
C VAL A 30 -7.61 -11.92 -3.79
N GLU A 31 -8.85 -12.34 -3.57
CA GLU A 31 -9.19 -13.75 -3.34
C GLU A 31 -9.44 -14.44 -4.69
N SER A 32 -8.38 -14.99 -5.29
CA SER A 32 -8.39 -15.66 -6.60
C SER A 32 -7.31 -16.74 -6.73
N ASP A 33 -7.39 -17.52 -7.81
CA ASP A 33 -6.29 -18.35 -8.28
C ASP A 33 -5.14 -17.49 -8.86
N LEU A 34 -3.96 -18.09 -9.02
CA LEU A 34 -2.73 -17.42 -9.49
C LEU A 34 -2.66 -17.33 -11.02
N ASP A 35 -3.72 -16.84 -11.64
CA ASP A 35 -3.80 -16.55 -13.07
C ASP A 35 -4.51 -15.21 -13.31
N ALA A 36 -4.24 -14.61 -14.47
CA ALA A 36 -4.69 -13.25 -14.77
C ALA A 36 -6.23 -13.13 -14.84
N ASP A 37 -6.90 -14.10 -15.44
CA ASP A 37 -8.34 -14.05 -15.66
C ASP A 37 -9.10 -14.19 -14.34
N SER A 38 -8.66 -15.10 -13.47
CA SER A 38 -9.19 -15.28 -12.12
C SER A 38 -9.02 -14.04 -11.26
N VAL A 39 -7.85 -13.38 -11.33
CA VAL A 39 -7.58 -12.12 -10.62
C VAL A 39 -8.52 -11.02 -11.11
N ILE A 40 -8.64 -10.85 -12.43
CA ILE A 40 -9.53 -9.82 -13.02
C ILE A 40 -10.96 -10.05 -12.57
N GLU A 41 -11.44 -11.28 -12.63
CA GLU A 41 -12.82 -11.61 -12.27
C GLU A 41 -13.09 -11.45 -10.77
N ALA A 42 -12.13 -11.80 -9.90
CA ALA A 42 -12.21 -11.53 -8.47
C ALA A 42 -12.31 -10.04 -8.17
N ILE A 43 -11.52 -9.20 -8.85
CA ILE A 43 -11.59 -7.74 -8.72
C ILE A 43 -12.94 -7.22 -9.19
N ARG A 44 -13.47 -7.68 -10.34
CA ARG A 44 -14.80 -7.26 -10.84
C ARG A 44 -15.94 -7.63 -9.89
N LYS A 45 -15.81 -8.75 -9.18
CA LYS A 45 -16.78 -9.24 -8.19
C LYS A 45 -16.63 -8.61 -6.79
N GLY A 46 -15.70 -7.68 -6.60
CA GLY A 46 -15.48 -7.07 -5.28
C GLY A 46 -14.80 -7.98 -4.26
N LYS A 47 -14.15 -9.08 -4.69
CA LYS A 47 -13.40 -10.00 -3.82
C LYS A 47 -12.03 -9.43 -3.43
N THR A 48 -12.05 -8.21 -2.91
CA THR A 48 -10.87 -7.41 -2.58
C THR A 48 -10.93 -6.94 -1.14
N ARG A 49 -9.80 -6.99 -0.43
CA ARG A 49 -9.64 -6.35 0.88
C ARG A 49 -8.38 -5.50 0.88
N VAL A 50 -8.50 -4.27 1.38
CA VAL A 50 -7.37 -3.35 1.49
C VAL A 50 -6.65 -3.56 2.82
N PHE A 51 -5.32 -3.60 2.77
CA PHE A 51 -4.46 -3.71 3.94
C PHE A 51 -3.33 -2.69 3.88
N GLY A 52 -2.73 -2.43 5.04
CA GLY A 52 -1.61 -1.51 5.20
C GLY A 52 -1.86 -0.42 6.22
N LYS A 53 -0.89 0.48 6.34
CA LYS A 53 -1.01 1.69 7.16
C LYS A 53 -0.82 2.90 6.27
N ASN A 54 -1.63 3.94 6.50
CA ASN A 54 -1.38 5.25 5.93
C ASN A 54 -0.06 5.77 6.51
N THR A 55 1.02 5.59 5.75
CA THR A 55 2.24 6.34 6.01
C THR A 55 2.04 7.67 5.29
N THR A 56 1.77 8.74 6.04
CA THR A 56 1.66 10.05 5.42
C THR A 56 3.00 10.37 4.72
N PRO A 57 2.99 10.95 3.50
CA PRO A 57 4.22 11.31 2.80
C PRO A 57 5.19 12.12 3.67
N LEU A 58 4.64 13.02 4.50
CA LEU A 58 5.41 13.80 5.48
C LEU A 58 6.04 12.92 6.57
N GLY A 59 5.29 11.96 7.13
CA GLY A 59 5.80 11.03 8.13
C GLY A 59 6.87 10.07 7.58
N ALA A 60 6.73 9.66 6.33
CA ALA A 60 7.75 8.86 5.65
C ALA A 60 9.04 9.68 5.46
N LEU A 61 8.93 10.91 4.97
CA LEU A 61 10.07 11.81 4.77
C LEU A 61 10.80 12.12 6.08
N VAL A 62 10.06 12.48 7.14
CA VAL A 62 10.64 12.77 8.47
C VAL A 62 11.46 11.58 8.96
N LYS A 63 10.94 10.35 8.84
CA LYS A 63 11.67 9.13 9.25
C LYS A 63 12.94 8.87 8.44
N GLU A 64 12.99 9.30 7.18
CA GLU A 64 14.21 9.21 6.37
C GLU A 64 15.24 10.25 6.78
N VAL A 65 14.81 11.49 7.04
CA VAL A 65 15.67 12.56 7.54
C VAL A 65 16.26 12.21 8.90
N GLU A 66 15.44 11.75 9.85
CA GLU A 66 15.89 11.29 11.17
C GLU A 66 16.93 10.18 11.05
N ARG A 67 16.70 9.19 10.16
CA ARG A 67 17.66 8.11 9.94
C ARG A 67 18.97 8.61 9.36
N ALA A 68 18.93 9.49 8.36
CA ALA A 68 20.13 10.09 7.79
C ALA A 68 20.94 10.84 8.85
N PHE A 69 20.25 11.61 9.70
CA PHE A 69 20.85 12.34 10.81
C PHE A 69 21.51 11.41 11.84
N PHE A 70 20.81 10.37 12.31
CA PHE A 70 21.36 9.41 13.27
C PHE A 70 22.55 8.63 12.70
N LYS A 71 22.49 8.28 11.40
CA LYS A 71 23.60 7.61 10.72
C LYS A 71 24.83 8.51 10.65
N LEU A 72 24.67 9.81 10.35
CA LEU A 72 25.78 10.76 10.34
C LEU A 72 26.41 10.91 11.73
N ARG A 73 25.57 10.94 12.78
CA ARG A 73 26.01 11.07 14.17
C ARG A 73 26.76 9.84 14.69
N SER A 74 26.52 8.64 14.17
CA SER A 74 27.27 7.45 14.58
C SER A 74 28.70 7.40 14.03
N PHE A 75 29.07 8.30 13.12
CA PHE A 75 30.43 8.42 12.57
C PHE A 75 31.24 9.56 13.21
N ILE A 76 30.66 10.32 14.14
CA ILE A 76 31.30 11.41 14.90
C ILE A 76 31.38 10.98 16.36
#